data_AF-A0AAP7IFA6-F1
#
_entry.id   AF-A0AAP7IFA6-F1
#
_cell.length_a   1.000
_cell.length_b   1.000
_cell.length_c   1.000
_cell.angle_alpha   90.00
_cell.angle_beta   90.00
_cell.angle_gamma   90.00
#
_symmetry.space_group_name_H-M   'P 1'
#
loop_
_entity.id
_entity.type
_entity.pdbx_description
1 polymer ?
#
loop_
_entity_poly.entity_id
_entity_poly.type
_entity_poly.pdbx_seq_one_letter_code
_entity_poly.pdbx_strand_id
1 'polypeptide(L)'
;MTREVTIYTKLIITFLLIITSAFPLISPNETAQAVNSTAIDAQHGCVTNDSGEEKEDGEESKESDDGDKGNVTGKKKKNIKTMYKVLHEEHGFSGEMIAGIAGNWDAEGGIDPLATEGDSGNFSEENAKKASGDDSVGIGLGQWTFERHTLLVDYAKDKNDGKWWEMDVQMEFMLEKDSGAETLKSVGKDATDDPGENAITFHDEWERSADTNSMKQRRKESANEIWEFMKKEGMDGKKDTEKIDKVGGSSDSGEGESSASTNGDVEEISACGTEEDKGKDSGGGDGKVGESTKVNGKSGEVTEGSWTWDEMPKKYKKHVTIPEFDEEFLDKPGNNFPSTGNKGQCTELTWAYMNQLHKGKQPTDDGSVTDGYRVHEVYEKEGADTTDKPTVGYGFSSSSPYAGAAATPPGHTGLVAGVMDDGGFILVSYNLPPEPAPSREPIYSYVDGMPKDAGDDFVFFSGIEGKKGVKGGGDEKKEKDDK
;
A
#
# COMPACT_ATOMS: atom_id res chain seq x y z
N MET A 1 -21.72 73.43 -16.15
CA MET A 1 -21.37 73.16 -14.74
C MET A 1 -21.61 71.69 -14.47
N THR A 2 -20.54 70.90 -14.51
CA THR A 2 -20.51 69.55 -13.96
C THR A 2 -20.79 69.62 -12.46
N ARG A 3 -21.70 68.80 -11.95
CA ARG A 3 -21.87 68.61 -10.51
C ARG A 3 -21.48 67.17 -10.18
N GLU A 4 -20.63 67.05 -9.18
CA GLU A 4 -19.83 65.85 -8.92
C GLU A 4 -20.72 64.68 -8.52
N VAL A 5 -20.65 63.59 -9.30
CA VAL A 5 -21.02 62.26 -8.79
C VAL A 5 -19.85 61.79 -7.94
N THR A 6 -20.10 61.66 -6.65
CA THR A 6 -19.09 61.58 -5.61
C THR A 6 -18.11 60.41 -5.82
N ILE A 7 -16.82 60.69 -5.69
CA ILE A 7 -15.70 59.76 -5.90
C ILE A 7 -15.86 58.43 -5.12
N TYR A 8 -16.54 58.46 -3.97
CA TYR A 8 -16.85 57.30 -3.14
C TYR A 8 -17.63 56.18 -3.86
N THR A 9 -18.53 56.48 -4.80
CA THR A 9 -19.35 55.44 -5.44
C THR A 9 -18.55 54.57 -6.42
N LYS A 10 -17.49 55.11 -7.03
CA LYS A 10 -16.59 54.31 -7.89
C LYS A 10 -15.59 53.49 -7.08
N LEU A 11 -15.08 54.02 -5.96
CA LEU A 11 -14.16 53.31 -5.07
C LEU A 11 -14.78 52.03 -4.48
N ILE A 12 -16.05 52.05 -4.08
CA ILE A 12 -16.73 50.88 -3.51
C ILE A 12 -16.90 49.75 -4.55
N ILE A 13 -17.23 50.08 -5.81
CA ILE A 13 -17.38 49.08 -6.88
C ILE A 13 -16.02 48.50 -7.30
N THR A 14 -14.96 49.31 -7.32
CA THR A 14 -13.60 48.80 -7.59
C THR A 14 -13.08 47.93 -6.43
N PHE A 15 -13.39 48.25 -5.17
CA PHE A 15 -13.00 47.43 -4.03
C PHE A 15 -13.72 46.07 -4.00
N LEU A 16 -15.00 46.03 -4.40
CA LEU A 16 -15.77 44.78 -4.53
C LEU A 16 -15.29 43.87 -5.68
N LEU A 17 -14.71 44.42 -6.75
CA LEU A 17 -14.16 43.62 -7.87
C LEU A 17 -12.73 43.13 -7.65
N ILE A 18 -11.96 43.76 -6.75
CA ILE A 18 -10.58 43.33 -6.43
C ILE A 18 -10.57 42.18 -5.40
N ILE A 19 -11.59 42.09 -4.53
CA ILE A 19 -11.71 40.99 -3.55
C ILE A 19 -11.97 39.63 -4.24
N THR A 20 -12.59 39.61 -5.42
CA THR A 20 -12.88 38.38 -6.18
C THR A 20 -11.72 37.90 -7.08
N SER A 21 -10.57 38.57 -7.10
CA SER A 21 -9.43 38.23 -7.97
C SER A 21 -8.10 38.05 -7.22
N ALA A 22 -8.11 38.09 -5.88
CA ALA A 22 -6.92 37.98 -5.04
C ALA A 22 -6.92 36.74 -4.12
N PHE A 23 -7.99 35.95 -4.14
CA PHE A 23 -7.96 34.59 -3.63
C PHE A 23 -7.68 33.66 -4.82
N PRO A 24 -6.56 32.90 -4.85
CA PRO A 24 -6.63 31.62 -5.53
C PRO A 24 -7.82 30.87 -4.96
N LEU A 25 -8.54 30.14 -5.83
CA LEU A 25 -9.37 29.04 -5.36
C LEU A 25 -8.41 28.02 -4.75
N ILE A 26 -8.14 28.17 -3.45
CA ILE A 26 -7.58 27.11 -2.62
C ILE A 26 -8.68 26.06 -2.64
N SER A 27 -8.55 25.07 -3.53
CA SER A 27 -9.31 23.84 -3.43
C SER A 27 -9.06 23.29 -2.03
N PRO A 28 -10.08 23.22 -1.15
CA PRO A 28 -9.93 22.44 0.06
C PRO A 28 -9.87 20.97 -0.37
N ASN A 29 -8.99 20.20 0.28
CA ASN A 29 -8.82 18.76 0.13
C ASN A 29 -8.10 18.28 -1.15
N GLU A 30 -6.77 18.34 -1.13
CA GLU A 30 -5.98 17.17 -1.52
C GLU A 30 -5.06 16.81 -0.34
N THR A 31 -5.61 16.01 0.57
CA THR A 31 -4.86 15.36 1.66
C THR A 31 -3.96 14.28 1.08
N ALA A 32 -2.75 14.10 1.63
CA ALA A 32 -1.90 12.98 1.26
C ALA A 32 -2.62 11.65 1.56
N GLN A 33 -2.95 10.88 0.51
CA GLN A 33 -3.48 9.52 0.61
C GLN A 33 -2.29 8.57 0.71
N ALA A 34 -1.79 8.38 1.93
CA ALA A 34 -1.05 7.18 2.26
C ALA A 34 -2.03 6.00 2.41
N VAL A 35 -1.53 4.76 2.41
CA VAL A 35 -2.38 3.59 2.69
C VAL A 35 -3.06 3.76 4.05
N ASN A 36 -4.39 3.75 4.08
CA ASN A 36 -5.15 4.21 5.24
C ASN A 36 -5.32 3.12 6.30
N SER A 37 -5.21 3.43 7.60
CA SER A 37 -5.57 2.49 8.68
C SER A 37 -7.02 2.06 8.62
N THR A 38 -7.90 2.87 8.03
CA THR A 38 -9.29 2.50 7.74
C THR A 38 -9.53 1.95 6.34
N ALA A 39 -8.53 1.89 5.44
CA ALA A 39 -8.51 0.82 4.43
C ALA A 39 -8.12 -0.52 5.11
N ILE A 40 -7.34 -0.44 6.19
CA ILE A 40 -6.98 -1.54 7.10
C ILE A 40 -8.05 -1.76 8.23
N ASP A 41 -9.15 -0.99 8.33
CA ASP A 41 -10.15 -1.13 9.44
C ASP A 41 -11.63 -0.89 9.05
N ALA A 42 -11.96 -0.20 7.94
CA ALA A 42 -13.36 0.15 7.62
C ALA A 42 -14.10 -0.90 6.75
N GLN A 43 -13.51 -2.05 6.50
CA GLN A 43 -14.24 -3.23 6.03
C GLN A 43 -14.72 -4.08 7.22
N HIS A 44 -15.64 -3.54 8.05
CA HIS A 44 -16.56 -4.16 9.03
C HIS A 44 -16.80 -3.14 10.18
N GLY A 45 -17.96 -2.57 10.48
CA GLY A 45 -19.35 -2.94 10.16
C GLY A 45 -20.15 -3.01 11.47
N CYS A 46 -20.95 -1.99 11.79
CA CYS A 46 -21.88 -2.02 12.94
C CYS A 46 -23.23 -1.38 12.60
N VAL A 47 -24.28 -2.20 12.63
CA VAL A 47 -25.68 -1.77 12.45
C VAL A 47 -26.19 -1.12 13.73
N THR A 48 -26.84 0.04 13.63
CA THR A 48 -27.73 0.55 14.67
C THR A 48 -29.18 0.43 14.21
N ASN A 49 -29.93 -0.47 14.85
CA ASN A 49 -31.39 -0.51 14.72
C ASN A 49 -32.00 0.81 15.25
N ASP A 50 -32.97 1.40 14.55
CA ASP A 50 -34.39 1.20 14.88
C ASP A 50 -35.38 1.90 13.89
N SER A 51 -36.56 1.29 13.75
CA SER A 51 -37.86 1.85 13.31
C SER A 51 -38.08 2.25 11.82
N GLY A 52 -39.08 1.63 11.19
CA GLY A 52 -39.69 2.08 9.92
C GLY A 52 -40.34 0.97 9.08
N GLU A 53 -41.59 0.58 9.40
CA GLU A 53 -42.38 -0.35 8.58
C GLU A 53 -42.87 0.29 7.27
N GLU A 54 -42.87 -0.41 6.13
CA GLU A 54 -44.09 -1.03 5.52
C GLU A 54 -43.83 -1.67 4.13
N LYS A 55 -44.06 -3.00 4.05
CA LYS A 55 -44.69 -3.85 3.00
C LYS A 55 -44.58 -3.53 1.49
N GLU A 56 -44.27 -4.56 0.69
CA GLU A 56 -45.26 -5.27 -0.17
C GLU A 56 -44.77 -6.68 -0.58
N ASP A 57 -45.67 -7.53 -1.09
CA ASP A 57 -45.62 -9.01 -1.01
C ASP A 57 -45.00 -9.77 -2.21
N GLY A 58 -44.63 -11.06 -1.99
CA GLY A 58 -44.27 -12.01 -3.06
C GLY A 58 -43.87 -13.42 -2.58
N GLU A 59 -44.82 -14.36 -2.48
CA GLU A 59 -44.62 -15.82 -2.34
C GLU A 59 -43.96 -16.42 -3.62
N GLU A 60 -43.39 -17.62 -3.69
CA GLU A 60 -43.24 -18.78 -2.78
C GLU A 60 -41.82 -19.40 -3.05
N SER A 61 -41.28 -20.39 -2.33
CA SER A 61 -41.86 -21.35 -1.39
C SER A 61 -40.92 -21.61 -0.18
N LYS A 62 -40.80 -22.86 0.30
CA LYS A 62 -39.90 -23.30 1.38
C LYS A 62 -39.33 -24.69 1.11
N GLU A 63 -38.04 -24.87 1.35
CA GLU A 63 -37.48 -26.14 1.83
C GLU A 63 -36.84 -25.88 3.21
N SER A 64 -36.90 -26.85 4.11
CA SER A 64 -36.80 -26.60 5.55
C SER A 64 -35.38 -26.51 6.08
N ASP A 65 -35.09 -25.32 6.62
CA ASP A 65 -34.11 -24.99 7.68
C ASP A 65 -33.71 -26.18 8.58
N ASP A 66 -32.41 -26.51 8.56
CA ASP A 66 -31.70 -26.99 9.75
C ASP A 66 -30.66 -25.91 10.09
N GLY A 67 -30.66 -25.47 11.35
CA GLY A 67 -30.26 -24.11 11.73
C GLY A 67 -28.77 -23.80 11.65
N ASP A 68 -28.26 -23.59 10.44
CA ASP A 68 -26.87 -23.24 10.15
C ASP A 68 -26.65 -21.74 10.43
N LYS A 69 -26.14 -21.41 11.62
CA LYS A 69 -25.70 -20.05 12.00
C LYS A 69 -24.37 -19.68 11.33
N GLY A 70 -24.28 -19.89 10.02
CA GLY A 70 -23.10 -19.65 9.18
C GLY A 70 -23.42 -18.67 8.05
N ASN A 71 -22.42 -17.87 7.70
CA ASN A 71 -22.44 -16.80 6.70
C ASN A 71 -22.35 -17.32 5.25
N VAL A 72 -22.17 -18.64 5.07
CA VAL A 72 -22.11 -19.32 3.76
C VAL A 72 -23.53 -19.70 3.32
N THR A 73 -24.07 -19.06 2.29
CA THR A 73 -25.46 -19.27 1.85
C THR A 73 -25.59 -19.51 0.33
N GLY A 74 -26.69 -20.15 -0.09
CA GLY A 74 -27.17 -20.23 -1.48
C GLY A 74 -26.09 -20.49 -2.55
N LYS A 75 -25.87 -19.50 -3.42
CA LYS A 75 -24.91 -19.53 -4.55
C LYS A 75 -23.49 -19.84 -4.09
N LYS A 76 -23.05 -19.28 -2.95
CA LYS A 76 -21.72 -19.50 -2.37
C LYS A 76 -21.47 -20.99 -2.07
N LYS A 77 -22.46 -21.69 -1.46
CA LYS A 77 -22.38 -23.14 -1.20
C LYS A 77 -22.19 -23.97 -2.49
N LYS A 78 -22.84 -23.59 -3.60
CA LYS A 78 -22.70 -24.26 -4.91
C LYS A 78 -21.30 -24.03 -5.52
N ASN A 79 -20.80 -22.80 -5.43
CA ASN A 79 -19.50 -22.44 -6.01
C ASN A 79 -18.35 -23.12 -5.24
N ILE A 80 -18.38 -23.13 -3.90
CA ILE A 80 -17.40 -23.88 -3.07
C ILE A 80 -17.41 -25.38 -3.42
N LYS A 81 -18.58 -26.01 -3.59
CA LYS A 81 -18.66 -27.42 -4.03
C LYS A 81 -18.06 -27.65 -5.43
N THR A 82 -18.16 -26.67 -6.31
CA THR A 82 -17.55 -26.73 -7.65
C THR A 82 -16.03 -26.57 -7.58
N MET A 83 -15.54 -25.63 -6.77
CA MET A 83 -14.10 -25.47 -6.46
C MET A 83 -13.53 -26.77 -5.89
N TYR A 84 -14.19 -27.39 -4.92
CA TYR A 84 -13.71 -28.63 -4.31
C TYR A 84 -13.63 -29.78 -5.31
N LYS A 85 -14.64 -29.96 -6.17
CA LYS A 85 -14.59 -30.97 -7.23
C LYS A 85 -13.35 -30.79 -8.13
N VAL A 86 -13.13 -29.59 -8.65
CA VAL A 86 -12.01 -29.35 -9.58
C VAL A 86 -10.67 -29.38 -8.85
N LEU A 87 -10.52 -28.69 -7.72
CA LEU A 87 -9.24 -28.58 -7.03
C LEU A 87 -8.89 -29.87 -6.26
N HIS A 88 -9.81 -30.51 -5.54
CA HIS A 88 -9.50 -31.73 -4.78
C HIS A 88 -9.62 -33.00 -5.64
N GLU A 89 -10.80 -33.28 -6.21
CA GLU A 89 -11.05 -34.58 -6.84
C GLU A 89 -10.21 -34.76 -8.11
N GLU A 90 -10.11 -33.71 -8.92
CA GLU A 90 -9.38 -33.72 -10.20
C GLU A 90 -7.89 -33.37 -10.01
N HIS A 91 -7.56 -32.33 -9.23
CA HIS A 91 -6.19 -31.79 -9.12
C HIS A 91 -5.46 -32.02 -7.78
N GLY A 92 -6.10 -32.64 -6.78
CA GLY A 92 -5.43 -33.10 -5.56
C GLY A 92 -5.05 -32.06 -4.50
N PHE A 93 -5.57 -30.82 -4.56
CA PHE A 93 -5.39 -29.85 -3.48
C PHE A 93 -6.07 -30.33 -2.18
N SER A 94 -5.56 -29.96 -1.01
CA SER A 94 -6.23 -30.28 0.26
C SER A 94 -7.50 -29.44 0.47
N GLY A 95 -8.47 -29.96 1.22
CA GLY A 95 -9.65 -29.22 1.63
C GLY A 95 -9.30 -27.93 2.38
N GLU A 96 -8.26 -27.96 3.21
CA GLU A 96 -7.72 -26.79 3.93
C GLU A 96 -7.15 -25.73 2.98
N MET A 97 -6.49 -26.12 1.89
CA MET A 97 -5.98 -25.18 0.89
C MET A 97 -7.12 -24.57 0.07
N ILE A 98 -8.10 -25.38 -0.31
CA ILE A 98 -9.28 -24.95 -1.07
C ILE A 98 -10.13 -23.97 -0.25
N ALA A 99 -10.24 -24.18 1.06
CA ALA A 99 -10.83 -23.20 1.97
C ALA A 99 -10.02 -21.89 2.01
N GLY A 100 -8.69 -21.95 1.98
CA GLY A 100 -7.82 -20.77 1.88
C GLY A 100 -8.01 -19.94 0.60
N ILE A 101 -8.12 -20.61 -0.55
CA ILE A 101 -8.44 -19.99 -1.85
C ILE A 101 -9.86 -19.40 -1.82
N ALA A 102 -10.84 -20.16 -1.32
CA ALA A 102 -12.22 -19.71 -1.23
C ALA A 102 -12.40 -18.50 -0.29
N GLY A 103 -11.64 -18.43 0.81
CA GLY A 103 -11.63 -17.28 1.73
C GLY A 103 -11.03 -16.02 1.11
N ASN A 104 -10.12 -16.14 0.14
CA ASN A 104 -9.65 -15.04 -0.70
C ASN A 104 -10.78 -14.50 -1.57
N TRP A 105 -11.34 -15.35 -2.42
CA TRP A 105 -12.37 -14.96 -3.39
C TRP A 105 -13.71 -14.54 -2.77
N ASP A 106 -13.94 -14.91 -1.51
CA ASP A 106 -15.05 -14.39 -0.72
C ASP A 106 -14.85 -12.91 -0.31
N ALA A 107 -13.60 -12.51 -0.06
CA ALA A 107 -13.25 -11.12 0.20
C ALA A 107 -13.28 -10.29 -1.09
N GLU A 108 -12.82 -10.85 -2.21
CA GLU A 108 -12.82 -10.20 -3.53
C GLU A 108 -14.23 -9.95 -4.09
N GLY A 109 -15.07 -11.00 -4.14
CA GLY A 109 -16.31 -10.99 -4.90
C GLY A 109 -17.39 -11.93 -4.36
N GLY A 110 -17.31 -12.35 -3.10
CA GLY A 110 -18.28 -13.27 -2.49
C GLY A 110 -18.29 -14.68 -3.11
N ILE A 111 -17.19 -15.08 -3.76
CA ILE A 111 -17.06 -16.29 -4.58
C ILE A 111 -18.06 -16.30 -5.76
N ASP A 112 -18.22 -15.16 -6.44
CA ASP A 112 -19.04 -15.04 -7.64
C ASP A 112 -18.18 -14.94 -8.91
N PRO A 113 -18.29 -15.86 -9.90
CA PRO A 113 -17.52 -15.75 -11.13
C PRO A 113 -17.96 -14.58 -12.03
N LEU A 114 -19.11 -13.94 -11.75
CA LEU A 114 -19.53 -12.68 -12.39
C LEU A 114 -18.92 -11.44 -11.72
N ALA A 115 -18.11 -11.57 -10.67
CA ALA A 115 -17.52 -10.43 -9.98
C ALA A 115 -16.73 -9.54 -10.93
N THR A 116 -16.97 -8.23 -10.88
CA THR A 116 -16.18 -7.22 -11.56
C THR A 116 -15.91 -6.05 -10.61
N GLU A 117 -14.75 -5.44 -10.74
CA GLU A 117 -14.37 -4.30 -9.91
C GLU A 117 -15.30 -3.09 -10.16
N GLY A 118 -15.62 -2.35 -9.10
CA GLY A 118 -16.50 -1.18 -9.16
C GLY A 118 -18.01 -1.48 -9.18
N ASP A 119 -18.43 -2.71 -9.49
CA ASP A 119 -19.85 -3.11 -9.56
C ASP A 119 -20.58 -3.12 -8.19
N SER A 120 -19.83 -3.00 -7.08
CA SER A 120 -20.38 -2.94 -5.71
C SER A 120 -21.30 -4.12 -5.34
N GLY A 121 -21.02 -5.31 -5.90
CA GLY A 121 -21.82 -6.52 -5.71
C GLY A 121 -23.04 -6.66 -6.64
N ASN A 122 -23.31 -5.70 -7.51
CA ASN A 122 -24.39 -5.77 -8.51
C ASN A 122 -23.97 -6.54 -9.78
N PHE A 123 -23.37 -7.71 -9.59
CA PHE A 123 -22.72 -8.48 -10.64
C PHE A 123 -23.72 -9.01 -11.68
N SER A 124 -23.41 -8.79 -12.96
CA SER A 124 -24.30 -9.17 -14.07
C SER A 124 -23.52 -9.52 -15.34
N GLU A 125 -24.13 -10.32 -16.23
CA GLU A 125 -23.52 -10.59 -17.55
C GLU A 125 -23.28 -9.31 -18.36
N GLU A 126 -24.07 -8.25 -18.15
CA GLU A 126 -23.91 -6.98 -18.86
C GLU A 126 -22.62 -6.28 -18.42
N ASN A 127 -22.38 -6.22 -17.10
CA ASN A 127 -21.17 -5.64 -16.53
C ASN A 127 -19.94 -6.51 -16.87
N ALA A 128 -20.06 -7.84 -16.81
CA ALA A 128 -18.99 -8.74 -17.22
C ALA A 128 -18.56 -8.53 -18.69
N LYS A 129 -19.53 -8.38 -19.61
CA LYS A 129 -19.27 -8.04 -21.02
C LYS A 129 -18.64 -6.66 -21.20
N LYS A 130 -18.99 -5.69 -20.35
CA LYS A 130 -18.40 -4.34 -20.36
C LYS A 130 -16.96 -4.36 -19.84
N ALA A 131 -16.69 -5.06 -18.75
CA ALA A 131 -15.36 -5.20 -18.14
C ALA A 131 -14.37 -5.90 -19.09
N SER A 132 -14.84 -6.84 -19.92
CA SER A 132 -14.04 -7.59 -20.92
C SER A 132 -13.26 -6.74 -21.94
N GLY A 133 -13.44 -5.41 -21.96
CA GLY A 133 -12.76 -4.47 -22.85
C GLY A 133 -11.86 -3.46 -22.14
N ASP A 134 -11.67 -3.59 -20.83
CA ASP A 134 -10.84 -2.72 -19.99
C ASP A 134 -10.00 -3.61 -19.05
N ASP A 135 -8.75 -3.86 -19.45
CA ASP A 135 -7.84 -4.76 -18.74
C ASP A 135 -7.41 -4.22 -17.37
N SER A 136 -7.63 -2.94 -17.08
CA SER A 136 -7.38 -2.36 -15.75
C SER A 136 -8.40 -2.78 -14.69
N VAL A 137 -9.56 -3.31 -15.09
CA VAL A 137 -10.66 -3.71 -14.20
C VAL A 137 -10.48 -5.16 -13.72
N GLY A 138 -10.53 -5.40 -12.41
CA GLY A 138 -10.54 -6.77 -11.86
C GLY A 138 -11.77 -7.57 -12.30
N ILE A 139 -11.56 -8.80 -12.80
CA ILE A 139 -12.63 -9.69 -13.24
C ILE A 139 -12.57 -11.08 -12.61
N GLY A 140 -13.74 -11.69 -12.37
CA GLY A 140 -13.87 -13.07 -11.93
C GLY A 140 -13.47 -13.32 -10.48
N LEU A 141 -13.34 -14.60 -10.11
CA LEU A 141 -13.11 -15.05 -8.74
C LEU A 141 -11.84 -14.46 -8.11
N GLY A 142 -10.72 -14.50 -8.83
CA GLY A 142 -9.42 -13.95 -8.40
C GLY A 142 -9.15 -12.52 -8.89
N GLN A 143 -10.20 -11.75 -9.23
CA GLN A 143 -10.12 -10.36 -9.70
C GLN A 143 -8.95 -10.09 -10.66
N TRP A 144 -8.80 -10.96 -11.67
CA TRP A 144 -7.69 -10.89 -12.61
C TRP A 144 -7.65 -9.52 -13.30
N THR A 145 -6.49 -8.88 -13.26
CA THR A 145 -6.21 -7.56 -13.86
C THR A 145 -5.07 -7.66 -14.89
N PHE A 146 -4.92 -6.60 -15.69
CA PHE A 146 -3.87 -6.37 -16.67
C PHE A 146 -3.61 -7.56 -17.62
N GLU A 147 -2.39 -8.12 -17.61
CA GLU A 147 -2.03 -9.27 -18.44
C GLU A 147 -2.90 -10.50 -18.13
N ARG A 148 -3.20 -10.77 -16.86
CA ARG A 148 -4.01 -11.94 -16.45
C ARG A 148 -5.48 -11.76 -16.82
N HIS A 149 -6.01 -10.54 -16.76
CA HIS A 149 -7.34 -10.21 -17.33
C HIS A 149 -7.38 -10.57 -18.81
N THR A 150 -6.41 -10.06 -19.59
CA THR A 150 -6.35 -10.26 -21.04
C THR A 150 -6.26 -11.75 -21.38
N LEU A 151 -5.39 -12.50 -20.67
CA LEU A 151 -5.26 -13.95 -20.83
C LEU A 151 -6.57 -14.70 -20.55
N LEU A 152 -7.32 -14.35 -19.50
CA LEU A 152 -8.62 -14.98 -19.19
C LEU A 152 -9.68 -14.64 -20.25
N VAL A 153 -9.77 -13.39 -20.68
CA VAL A 153 -10.73 -12.95 -21.70
C VAL A 153 -10.43 -13.60 -23.06
N ASP A 154 -9.17 -13.70 -23.46
CA ASP A 154 -8.77 -14.39 -24.70
C ASP A 154 -8.97 -15.91 -24.60
N TYR A 155 -8.61 -16.51 -23.47
CA TYR A 155 -8.89 -17.92 -23.22
C TYR A 155 -10.39 -18.25 -23.35
N ALA A 156 -11.26 -17.38 -22.83
CA ALA A 156 -12.71 -17.54 -22.97
C ALA A 156 -13.24 -17.28 -24.39
N LYS A 157 -12.54 -16.52 -25.25
CA LYS A 157 -12.95 -16.41 -26.67
C LYS A 157 -12.82 -17.76 -27.39
N ASP A 158 -11.78 -18.51 -27.07
CA ASP A 158 -11.56 -19.88 -27.59
C ASP A 158 -12.36 -20.94 -26.80
N LYS A 159 -12.77 -20.65 -25.57
CA LYS A 159 -13.52 -21.54 -24.67
C LYS A 159 -14.86 -20.92 -24.22
N ASN A 160 -15.98 -21.47 -24.69
CA ASN A 160 -17.35 -21.11 -24.26
C ASN A 160 -17.82 -19.71 -24.72
N ASP A 161 -17.61 -19.39 -26.00
CA ASP A 161 -18.18 -18.22 -26.71
C ASP A 161 -17.89 -16.85 -26.06
N GLY A 162 -16.72 -16.67 -25.45
CA GLY A 162 -16.29 -15.42 -24.79
C GLY A 162 -16.73 -15.27 -23.34
N LYS A 163 -17.38 -16.28 -22.75
CA LYS A 163 -17.95 -16.21 -21.40
C LYS A 163 -16.93 -16.56 -20.32
N TRP A 164 -16.02 -15.64 -20.03
CA TRP A 164 -15.05 -15.83 -18.94
C TRP A 164 -15.73 -15.90 -17.56
N TRP A 165 -16.95 -15.40 -17.39
CA TRP A 165 -17.70 -15.40 -16.13
C TRP A 165 -18.36 -16.75 -15.77
N GLU A 166 -18.03 -17.82 -16.50
CA GLU A 166 -18.50 -19.18 -16.22
C GLU A 166 -17.47 -19.91 -15.33
N MET A 167 -17.96 -20.61 -14.31
CA MET A 167 -17.12 -21.14 -13.23
C MET A 167 -16.06 -22.13 -13.72
N ASP A 168 -16.42 -22.99 -14.68
CA ASP A 168 -15.53 -23.98 -15.28
C ASP A 168 -14.40 -23.33 -16.10
N VAL A 169 -14.71 -22.28 -16.86
CA VAL A 169 -13.73 -21.51 -17.63
C VAL A 169 -12.67 -20.89 -16.73
N GLN A 170 -13.06 -20.27 -15.61
CA GLN A 170 -12.12 -19.65 -14.65
C GLN A 170 -11.24 -20.68 -13.94
N MET A 171 -11.81 -21.83 -13.55
CA MET A 171 -11.06 -22.90 -12.91
C MET A 171 -10.05 -23.55 -13.87
N GLU A 172 -10.45 -23.84 -15.12
CA GLU A 172 -9.54 -24.39 -16.14
C GLU A 172 -8.43 -23.37 -16.50
N PHE A 173 -8.78 -22.09 -16.64
CA PHE A 173 -7.82 -21.00 -16.84
C PHE A 173 -6.75 -20.96 -15.74
N MET A 174 -7.18 -20.87 -14.48
CA MET A 174 -6.32 -20.81 -13.29
C MET A 174 -5.31 -21.96 -13.20
N LEU A 175 -5.69 -23.15 -13.68
CA LEU A 175 -4.89 -24.38 -13.57
C LEU A 175 -3.98 -24.63 -14.78
N GLU A 176 -4.33 -24.12 -15.97
CA GLU A 176 -3.66 -24.47 -17.23
C GLU A 176 -3.05 -23.31 -18.03
N LYS A 177 -3.52 -22.07 -17.84
CA LYS A 177 -3.20 -20.93 -18.73
C LYS A 177 -2.88 -19.62 -18.01
N ASP A 178 -3.30 -19.46 -16.77
CA ASP A 178 -2.89 -18.34 -15.93
C ASP A 178 -1.37 -18.38 -15.68
N SER A 179 -0.71 -17.23 -15.84
CA SER A 179 0.69 -17.03 -15.44
C SER A 179 0.98 -17.42 -13.98
N GLY A 180 -0.05 -17.38 -13.11
CA GLY A 180 0.04 -17.85 -11.72
C GLY A 180 -0.03 -19.37 -11.51
N ALA A 181 -0.19 -20.20 -12.55
CA ALA A 181 -0.45 -21.65 -12.39
C ALA A 181 0.69 -22.43 -11.69
N GLU A 182 1.96 -22.11 -11.97
CA GLU A 182 3.09 -22.74 -11.26
C GLU A 182 3.18 -22.27 -9.79
N THR A 183 2.81 -21.02 -9.50
CA THR A 183 2.71 -20.53 -8.12
C THR A 183 1.60 -21.24 -7.36
N LEU A 184 0.42 -21.39 -7.97
CA LEU A 184 -0.72 -22.14 -7.44
C LEU A 184 -0.32 -23.58 -7.08
N LYS A 185 0.44 -24.23 -7.97
CA LYS A 185 1.01 -25.55 -7.75
C LYS A 185 1.99 -25.59 -6.58
N SER A 186 2.85 -24.58 -6.41
CA SER A 186 3.75 -24.50 -5.25
C SER A 186 2.94 -24.38 -3.95
N VAL A 187 2.06 -23.37 -3.84
CA VAL A 187 1.27 -23.16 -2.60
C VAL A 187 0.35 -24.35 -2.29
N GLY A 188 -0.17 -25.04 -3.30
CA GLY A 188 -0.93 -26.28 -3.12
C GLY A 188 -0.11 -27.45 -2.58
N LYS A 189 1.17 -27.54 -2.97
CA LYS A 189 2.11 -28.54 -2.45
C LYS A 189 2.58 -28.21 -1.04
N ASP A 190 2.79 -26.93 -0.75
CA ASP A 190 3.32 -26.45 0.53
C ASP A 190 2.23 -26.24 1.60
N ALA A 191 0.95 -26.24 1.20
CA ALA A 191 -0.23 -26.06 2.06
C ALA A 191 -0.19 -26.83 3.39
N THR A 192 -0.53 -26.14 4.48
CA THR A 192 -0.60 -26.67 5.84
C THR A 192 -2.02 -27.19 6.17
N ASP A 193 -2.20 -27.70 7.39
CA ASP A 193 -3.53 -28.06 7.93
C ASP A 193 -4.28 -26.83 8.54
N ASP A 194 -3.73 -25.61 8.49
CA ASP A 194 -4.43 -24.36 8.88
C ASP A 194 -4.96 -23.65 7.60
N PRO A 195 -6.29 -23.65 7.36
CA PRO A 195 -6.86 -23.02 6.17
C PRO A 195 -6.65 -21.50 6.13
N GLY A 196 -6.41 -20.88 7.29
CA GLY A 196 -6.07 -19.48 7.41
C GLY A 196 -4.63 -19.18 7.00
N GLU A 197 -3.66 -20.00 7.39
CA GLU A 197 -2.27 -19.89 6.87
C GLU A 197 -2.23 -20.12 5.36
N ASN A 198 -3.01 -21.08 4.86
CA ASN A 198 -3.18 -21.31 3.43
C ASN A 198 -3.81 -20.10 2.72
N ALA A 199 -4.78 -19.42 3.35
CA ALA A 199 -5.36 -18.18 2.82
C ALA A 199 -4.32 -17.06 2.68
N ILE A 200 -3.45 -16.89 3.68
CA ILE A 200 -2.36 -15.90 3.62
C ILE A 200 -1.33 -16.28 2.57
N THR A 201 -0.92 -17.55 2.52
CA THR A 201 0.08 -18.03 1.56
C THR A 201 -0.41 -17.89 0.11
N PHE A 202 -1.67 -18.23 -0.16
CA PHE A 202 -2.28 -18.03 -1.48
C PHE A 202 -2.40 -16.55 -1.83
N HIS A 203 -2.80 -15.72 -0.87
CA HIS A 203 -2.88 -14.28 -1.04
C HIS A 203 -1.52 -13.66 -1.39
N ASP A 204 -0.50 -13.90 -0.56
CA ASP A 204 0.84 -13.30 -0.69
C ASP A 204 1.56 -13.75 -1.97
N GLU A 205 1.42 -15.03 -2.35
CA GLU A 205 2.16 -15.60 -3.46
C GLU A 205 1.41 -15.53 -4.81
N TRP A 206 0.09 -15.76 -4.84
CA TRP A 206 -0.69 -15.92 -6.08
C TRP A 206 -1.60 -14.74 -6.42
N GLU A 207 -2.32 -14.16 -5.45
CA GLU A 207 -3.12 -12.95 -5.69
C GLU A 207 -2.19 -11.74 -5.83
N ARG A 208 -1.23 -11.59 -4.91
CA ARG A 208 -0.28 -10.46 -4.83
C ARG A 208 -0.97 -9.09 -4.77
N SER A 209 -2.20 -9.05 -4.29
CA SER A 209 -2.93 -7.80 -4.05
C SER A 209 -2.29 -7.06 -2.85
N ALA A 210 -2.35 -5.72 -2.90
CA ALA A 210 -1.81 -4.84 -1.86
C ALA A 210 -2.72 -4.80 -0.62
N ASP A 211 -3.04 -5.97 -0.08
CA ASP A 211 -3.98 -6.12 1.01
C ASP A 211 -3.37 -5.80 2.37
N THR A 212 -4.29 -5.31 3.19
CA THR A 212 -4.09 -4.96 4.57
C THR A 212 -4.02 -6.20 5.46
N ASN A 213 -3.37 -6.10 6.62
CA ASN A 213 -3.35 -7.21 7.59
C ASN A 213 -4.76 -7.61 8.06
N SER A 214 -5.73 -6.69 8.03
CA SER A 214 -7.14 -7.00 8.32
C SER A 214 -7.87 -7.67 7.16
N MET A 215 -7.53 -7.36 5.90
CA MET A 215 -8.02 -8.11 4.75
C MET A 215 -7.42 -9.52 4.73
N LYS A 216 -6.11 -9.65 4.97
CA LYS A 216 -5.46 -10.94 5.24
C LYS A 216 -6.15 -11.70 6.36
N GLN A 217 -6.45 -11.04 7.49
CA GLN A 217 -7.19 -11.64 8.60
C GLN A 217 -8.64 -12.01 8.22
N ARG A 218 -9.36 -11.18 7.45
CA ARG A 218 -10.72 -11.46 6.93
C ARG A 218 -10.71 -12.66 5.98
N ARG A 219 -9.70 -12.78 5.13
CA ARG A 219 -9.49 -13.95 4.25
C ARG A 219 -9.19 -15.19 5.08
N LYS A 220 -8.38 -15.08 6.14
CA LYS A 220 -8.14 -16.15 7.13
C LYS A 220 -9.42 -16.54 7.88
N GLU A 221 -10.25 -15.60 8.30
CA GLU A 221 -11.52 -15.86 8.99
C GLU A 221 -12.56 -16.49 8.06
N SER A 222 -12.72 -15.95 6.84
CA SER A 222 -13.58 -16.53 5.81
C SER A 222 -13.11 -17.94 5.42
N ALA A 223 -11.80 -18.16 5.27
CA ALA A 223 -11.25 -19.49 5.03
C ALA A 223 -11.55 -20.47 6.17
N ASN A 224 -11.45 -20.03 7.44
CA ASN A 224 -11.83 -20.86 8.59
C ASN A 224 -13.35 -21.15 8.63
N GLU A 225 -14.20 -20.18 8.32
CA GLU A 225 -15.65 -20.39 8.25
C GLU A 225 -16.04 -21.33 7.10
N ILE A 226 -15.46 -21.11 5.91
CA ILE A 226 -15.64 -21.98 4.74
C ILE A 226 -15.12 -23.39 5.05
N TRP A 227 -14.04 -23.53 5.80
CA TRP A 227 -13.54 -24.83 6.27
C TRP A 227 -14.52 -25.55 7.21
N GLU A 228 -15.18 -24.84 8.14
CA GLU A 228 -16.24 -25.44 8.96
C GLU A 228 -17.42 -25.91 8.12
N PHE A 229 -17.82 -25.16 7.09
CA PHE A 229 -18.80 -25.61 6.10
C PHE A 229 -18.31 -26.84 5.31
N MET A 230 -17.06 -26.81 4.82
CA MET A 230 -16.48 -27.90 4.02
C MET A 230 -16.39 -29.21 4.81
N LYS A 231 -15.94 -29.18 6.06
CA LYS A 231 -15.93 -30.36 6.94
C LYS A 231 -17.33 -30.96 7.16
N LYS A 232 -18.36 -30.13 7.38
CA LYS A 232 -19.76 -30.60 7.52
C LYS A 232 -20.25 -31.37 6.28
N GLU A 233 -19.77 -30.99 5.10
CA GLU A 233 -20.13 -31.57 3.80
C GLU A 233 -19.20 -32.72 3.35
N GLY A 234 -18.20 -33.10 4.17
CA GLY A 234 -17.22 -34.15 3.81
C GLY A 234 -16.19 -33.71 2.76
N MET A 235 -15.91 -32.41 2.68
CA MET A 235 -14.92 -31.81 1.79
C MET A 235 -13.57 -31.60 2.49
N ASP A 236 -13.11 -32.59 3.26
CA ASP A 236 -11.92 -32.57 4.13
C ASP A 236 -10.75 -33.44 3.61
N GLY A 237 -10.72 -33.70 2.30
CA GLY A 237 -9.72 -34.54 1.65
C GLY A 237 -8.30 -33.98 1.74
N LYS A 238 -7.32 -34.86 1.99
CA LYS A 238 -5.89 -34.50 2.07
C LYS A 238 -5.23 -34.38 0.70
N LYS A 239 -4.15 -33.58 0.62
CA LYS A 239 -3.45 -33.29 -0.63
C LYS A 239 -2.82 -34.53 -1.28
N ASP A 240 -2.89 -34.58 -2.60
CA ASP A 240 -2.31 -35.58 -3.50
C ASP A 240 -1.32 -34.86 -4.43
N THR A 241 -0.04 -34.91 -4.06
CA THR A 241 1.02 -34.19 -4.78
C THR A 241 1.24 -34.69 -6.20
N GLU A 242 0.90 -35.95 -6.52
CA GLU A 242 1.02 -36.50 -7.88
C GLU A 242 -0.05 -35.96 -8.83
N LYS A 243 -1.17 -35.45 -8.30
CA LYS A 243 -2.15 -34.69 -9.08
C LYS A 243 -1.73 -33.22 -9.17
N ILE A 244 -1.31 -32.59 -8.06
CA ILE A 244 -0.92 -31.18 -8.04
C ILE A 244 0.26 -30.93 -9.00
N ASP A 245 1.21 -31.86 -9.11
CA ASP A 245 2.36 -31.74 -10.03
C ASP A 245 1.99 -31.67 -11.53
N LYS A 246 0.72 -31.90 -11.90
CA LYS A 246 0.20 -31.76 -13.28
C LYS A 246 -0.36 -30.36 -13.60
N VAL A 247 -0.62 -29.54 -12.58
CA VAL A 247 -1.00 -28.13 -12.76
C VAL A 247 0.12 -27.38 -13.50
N GLY A 248 -0.24 -26.48 -14.42
CA GLY A 248 0.70 -25.82 -15.35
C GLY A 248 1.32 -26.74 -16.42
N GLY A 249 1.13 -28.07 -16.32
CA GLY A 249 1.77 -29.06 -17.19
C GLY A 249 1.12 -29.28 -18.57
N SER A 250 0.02 -28.57 -18.87
CA SER A 250 -0.72 -28.68 -20.13
C SER A 250 -0.07 -27.82 -21.23
N SER A 251 1.10 -28.28 -21.69
CA SER A 251 1.91 -27.61 -22.70
C SER A 251 1.18 -27.48 -24.04
N ASP A 252 1.06 -26.24 -24.54
CA ASP A 252 1.20 -26.00 -25.97
C ASP A 252 2.37 -25.02 -26.17
N SER A 253 3.20 -25.29 -27.18
CA SER A 253 4.53 -24.71 -27.31
C SER A 253 4.53 -23.48 -28.21
N GLY A 254 4.60 -22.28 -27.61
CA GLY A 254 4.94 -21.02 -28.27
C GLY A 254 6.37 -20.60 -27.93
N GLU A 255 7.23 -20.45 -28.93
CA GLU A 255 8.66 -20.12 -28.73
C GLU A 255 8.87 -18.66 -28.27
N GLY A 256 9.76 -18.47 -27.29
CA GLY A 256 10.12 -17.15 -26.75
C GLY A 256 11.48 -17.18 -26.04
N GLU A 257 12.57 -17.43 -26.77
CA GLU A 257 13.92 -17.46 -26.19
C GLU A 257 14.44 -16.07 -25.77
N SER A 258 14.94 -15.95 -24.53
CA SER A 258 16.29 -15.40 -24.17
C SER A 258 16.37 -15.22 -22.65
N SER A 259 17.02 -16.06 -21.85
CA SER A 259 18.46 -16.33 -21.75
C SER A 259 19.29 -15.25 -21.03
N ALA A 260 19.61 -15.48 -19.75
CA ALA A 260 20.91 -15.13 -19.15
C ALA A 260 21.10 -15.82 -17.78
N SER A 261 21.73 -17.00 -17.76
CA SER A 261 22.36 -17.51 -16.53
C SER A 261 23.83 -17.13 -16.52
N THR A 262 24.33 -16.64 -15.37
CA THR A 262 25.75 -16.79 -15.00
C THR A 262 25.85 -17.14 -13.52
N ASN A 263 26.20 -18.41 -13.25
CA ASN A 263 26.75 -18.81 -11.95
C ASN A 263 28.13 -18.16 -11.76
N GLY A 264 28.49 -17.80 -10.53
CA GLY A 264 29.78 -17.16 -10.23
C GLY A 264 30.05 -17.00 -8.72
N ASP A 265 30.36 -18.14 -8.09
CA ASP A 265 31.21 -18.32 -6.91
C ASP A 265 30.92 -17.60 -5.57
N VAL A 266 30.89 -18.42 -4.53
CA VAL A 266 30.87 -18.06 -3.10
C VAL A 266 32.30 -17.97 -2.58
N GLU A 267 32.67 -16.89 -1.88
CA GLU A 267 33.81 -16.88 -0.95
C GLU A 267 33.38 -16.42 0.44
N GLU A 268 33.75 -17.21 1.46
CA GLU A 268 33.65 -16.88 2.89
C GLU A 268 34.87 -16.10 3.40
N ILE A 269 34.88 -15.80 4.72
CA ILE A 269 36.00 -15.36 5.60
C ILE A 269 36.08 -13.82 5.74
N SER A 270 36.16 -13.20 6.94
CA SER A 270 36.45 -13.69 8.30
C SER A 270 35.61 -12.99 9.37
N ALA A 271 35.35 -13.69 10.48
CA ALA A 271 34.95 -13.07 11.75
C ALA A 271 36.10 -12.26 12.39
N CYS A 272 35.78 -11.26 13.23
CA CYS A 272 35.79 -11.39 14.71
C CYS A 272 35.99 -10.05 15.45
N GLY A 273 35.24 -9.84 16.55
CA GLY A 273 35.55 -8.87 17.62
C GLY A 273 34.50 -7.77 17.82
N THR A 274 33.98 -7.50 19.01
CA THR A 274 34.13 -8.19 20.31
C THR A 274 32.92 -7.87 21.17
N GLU A 275 32.35 -8.83 21.92
CA GLU A 275 31.35 -8.53 22.94
C GLU A 275 32.01 -7.88 24.17
N GLU A 276 31.50 -6.74 24.63
CA GLU A 276 31.56 -6.35 26.04
C GLU A 276 30.16 -6.05 26.55
N ASP A 277 29.64 -6.94 27.38
CA ASP A 277 28.43 -6.72 28.18
C ASP A 277 28.69 -5.63 29.24
N LYS A 278 27.94 -4.52 29.15
CA LYS A 278 27.63 -3.65 30.29
C LYS A 278 26.19 -3.17 30.21
N GLY A 279 25.27 -3.96 30.75
CA GLY A 279 23.88 -3.53 30.94
C GLY A 279 23.73 -2.27 31.80
N LYS A 280 23.00 -1.28 31.26
CA LYS A 280 22.05 -0.43 31.99
C LYS A 280 21.09 0.23 31.01
N ASP A 281 19.85 0.46 31.45
CA ASP A 281 18.79 1.14 30.69
C ASP A 281 19.17 2.55 30.20
N SER A 282 18.34 3.07 29.29
CA SER A 282 18.44 4.37 28.59
C SER A 282 19.30 4.36 27.32
N GLY A 283 18.77 3.76 26.25
CA GLY A 283 19.38 3.72 24.92
C GLY A 283 18.79 4.72 23.92
N GLY A 284 19.20 5.99 24.01
CA GLY A 284 19.09 6.97 22.93
C GLY A 284 20.51 7.38 22.51
N GLY A 285 20.88 7.19 21.25
CA GLY A 285 22.24 7.43 20.75
C GLY A 285 22.36 8.69 19.91
N ASP A 286 23.53 9.35 19.94
CA ASP A 286 23.88 10.41 18.99
C ASP A 286 23.82 9.86 17.55
N GLY A 287 22.86 10.34 16.77
CA GLY A 287 22.49 9.72 15.49
C GLY A 287 23.53 9.83 14.36
N LYS A 288 23.63 8.79 13.54
CA LYS A 288 24.51 8.70 12.37
C LYS A 288 23.76 9.04 11.07
N VAL A 289 23.66 10.33 10.76
CA VAL A 289 23.17 10.79 9.45
C VAL A 289 24.19 10.49 8.35
N GLY A 290 23.71 10.08 7.17
CA GLY A 290 24.52 9.92 5.95
C GLY A 290 25.03 8.50 5.66
N GLU A 291 24.58 7.47 6.39
CA GLU A 291 24.82 6.08 6.03
C GLU A 291 23.84 5.67 4.91
N SER A 292 24.33 5.14 3.78
CA SER A 292 23.51 4.82 2.60
C SER A 292 23.59 3.36 2.22
N THR A 293 22.50 2.82 1.69
CA THR A 293 22.50 1.48 1.06
C THR A 293 22.43 1.56 -0.47
N LYS A 294 22.55 0.42 -1.14
CA LYS A 294 22.63 0.32 -2.61
C LYS A 294 21.27 0.02 -3.22
N VAL A 295 21.04 0.58 -4.41
CA VAL A 295 20.05 0.03 -5.35
C VAL A 295 20.38 -1.44 -5.63
N ASN A 296 19.44 -2.33 -5.28
CA ASN A 296 19.65 -3.79 -5.29
C ASN A 296 18.67 -4.55 -6.21
N GLY A 297 17.68 -3.87 -6.78
CA GLY A 297 16.67 -4.46 -7.66
C GLY A 297 15.55 -5.19 -6.92
N LYS A 298 15.30 -4.85 -5.66
CA LYS A 298 14.10 -5.29 -4.90
C LYS A 298 12.92 -4.32 -5.13
N SER A 299 11.78 -4.50 -4.46
CA SER A 299 10.53 -3.82 -4.80
C SER A 299 10.52 -2.31 -4.51
N GLY A 300 11.16 -1.83 -3.43
CA GLY A 300 10.94 -0.45 -2.97
C GLY A 300 9.61 -0.24 -2.22
N GLU A 301 8.89 -1.33 -1.94
CA GLU A 301 7.60 -1.32 -1.25
C GLU A 301 7.76 -1.59 0.26
N VAL A 302 6.79 -1.11 1.04
CA VAL A 302 6.71 -1.42 2.48
C VAL A 302 6.15 -2.83 2.65
N THR A 303 6.96 -3.74 3.19
CA THR A 303 6.57 -5.16 3.38
C THR A 303 6.29 -5.53 4.84
N GLU A 304 6.83 -4.76 5.79
CA GLU A 304 6.48 -4.82 7.21
C GLU A 304 6.47 -3.39 7.79
N GLY A 305 5.59 -3.05 8.71
CA GLY A 305 5.56 -1.69 9.25
C GLY A 305 4.34 -1.37 10.12
N SER A 306 3.97 -0.09 10.12
CA SER A 306 2.90 0.47 10.94
C SER A 306 3.13 0.34 12.45
N TRP A 307 4.40 0.49 12.88
CA TRP A 307 4.77 0.43 14.29
C TRP A 307 4.96 1.82 14.87
N THR A 308 4.44 2.05 16.08
CA THR A 308 5.03 3.06 16.98
C THR A 308 6.44 2.62 17.40
N TRP A 309 7.21 3.53 17.99
CA TRP A 309 8.57 3.21 18.46
C TRP A 309 8.61 1.98 19.39
N ASP A 310 7.65 1.86 20.31
CA ASP A 310 7.63 0.78 21.32
C ASP A 310 7.18 -0.57 20.77
N GLU A 311 6.32 -0.57 19.73
CA GLU A 311 5.87 -1.78 19.04
C GLU A 311 6.90 -2.32 18.04
N MET A 312 7.83 -1.46 17.60
CA MET A 312 8.80 -1.76 16.55
C MET A 312 9.63 -3.03 16.87
N PRO A 313 9.60 -4.07 16.01
CA PRO A 313 10.35 -5.30 16.25
C PRO A 313 11.85 -5.06 16.47
N LYS A 314 12.42 -5.72 17.49
CA LYS A 314 13.85 -5.60 17.84
C LYS A 314 14.80 -5.87 16.67
N LYS A 315 14.39 -6.68 15.68
CA LYS A 315 15.14 -6.93 14.45
C LYS A 315 15.38 -5.66 13.64
N TYR A 316 14.43 -4.73 13.62
CA TYR A 316 14.50 -3.45 12.90
C TYR A 316 14.93 -2.31 13.82
N LYS A 317 14.42 -2.24 15.06
CA LYS A 317 14.71 -1.15 16.02
C LYS A 317 16.21 -0.91 16.24
N LYS A 318 17.05 -1.96 16.16
CA LYS A 318 18.51 -1.88 16.27
C LYS A 318 19.23 -1.17 15.09
N HIS A 319 18.57 -1.02 13.94
CA HIS A 319 19.10 -0.36 12.73
C HIS A 319 18.65 1.11 12.63
N VAL A 320 17.69 1.55 13.44
CA VAL A 320 17.34 2.97 13.55
C VAL A 320 18.52 3.73 14.15
N THR A 321 19.01 4.70 13.40
CA THR A 321 20.26 5.44 13.68
C THR A 321 20.09 6.95 13.60
N ILE A 322 18.90 7.45 13.26
CA ILE A 322 18.50 8.84 13.55
C ILE A 322 18.23 9.03 15.06
N PRO A 323 18.32 10.26 15.60
CA PRO A 323 17.78 10.58 16.92
C PRO A 323 16.26 10.37 16.96
N GLU A 324 15.73 10.15 18.15
CA GLU A 324 14.29 10.14 18.45
C GLU A 324 13.63 11.46 18.06
N PHE A 325 12.37 11.43 17.64
CA PHE A 325 11.64 12.63 17.21
C PHE A 325 11.48 13.62 18.37
N ASP A 326 11.83 14.89 18.14
CA ASP A 326 11.67 15.96 19.12
C ASP A 326 10.49 16.86 18.72
N GLU A 327 9.40 16.79 19.50
CA GLU A 327 8.19 17.57 19.26
C GLU A 327 8.42 19.09 19.33
N GLU A 328 9.47 19.60 19.98
CA GLU A 328 9.77 21.04 20.01
C GLU A 328 9.97 21.61 18.59
N PHE A 329 10.37 20.78 17.61
CA PHE A 329 10.51 21.21 16.22
C PHE A 329 9.16 21.47 15.52
N LEU A 330 8.04 20.96 16.04
CA LEU A 330 6.70 21.25 15.51
C LEU A 330 6.27 22.71 15.80
N ASP A 331 6.77 23.32 16.86
CA ASP A 331 6.50 24.73 17.23
C ASP A 331 7.52 25.72 16.66
N LYS A 332 8.51 25.24 15.88
CA LYS A 332 9.57 26.06 15.30
C LYS A 332 8.99 27.08 14.29
N PRO A 333 9.43 28.37 14.34
CA PRO A 333 8.96 29.39 13.40
C PRO A 333 9.20 29.02 11.94
N GLY A 334 8.10 28.85 11.20
CA GLY A 334 8.12 28.37 9.82
C GLY A 334 7.14 27.23 9.56
N ASN A 335 6.68 26.52 10.61
CA ASN A 335 5.64 25.51 10.46
C ASN A 335 4.30 26.16 10.02
N ASN A 336 3.88 25.95 8.78
CA ASN A 336 2.62 26.45 8.24
C ASN A 336 1.45 25.48 8.47
N PHE A 337 1.71 24.18 8.64
CA PHE A 337 0.73 23.09 8.73
C PHE A 337 -0.36 23.33 9.82
N PRO A 338 -0.05 23.82 11.04
CA PRO A 338 -1.06 24.22 12.03
C PRO A 338 -2.01 25.31 11.56
N SER A 339 -1.54 26.25 10.74
CA SER A 339 -2.29 27.43 10.31
C SER A 339 -3.13 27.19 9.05
N THR A 340 -2.74 26.21 8.24
CA THR A 340 -3.47 25.78 7.03
C THR A 340 -4.49 24.67 7.32
N GLY A 341 -4.46 24.07 8.51
CA GLY A 341 -5.32 22.94 8.90
C GLY A 341 -4.71 21.56 8.61
N ASN A 342 -3.49 21.52 8.08
CA ASN A 342 -2.81 20.32 7.58
C ASN A 342 -1.88 19.68 8.63
N LYS A 343 -2.27 19.69 9.92
CA LYS A 343 -1.50 19.02 10.98
C LYS A 343 -1.41 17.52 10.76
N GLY A 344 -0.33 16.90 11.21
CA GLY A 344 -0.15 15.45 11.18
C GLY A 344 0.06 14.88 9.77
N GLN A 345 0.32 15.71 8.76
CA GLN A 345 0.65 15.23 7.41
C GLN A 345 2.08 14.69 7.37
N CYS A 346 2.33 13.73 6.47
CA CYS A 346 3.66 13.17 6.23
C CYS A 346 4.72 14.24 5.89
N THR A 347 4.31 15.29 5.16
CA THR A 347 5.12 16.49 4.87
C THR A 347 5.44 17.32 6.12
N GLU A 348 4.58 17.33 7.15
CA GLU A 348 4.84 18.03 8.43
C GLU A 348 5.96 17.33 9.22
N LEU A 349 5.90 16.00 9.36
CA LEU A 349 6.99 15.23 9.98
C LEU A 349 8.29 15.40 9.20
N THR A 350 8.23 15.32 7.87
CA THR A 350 9.41 15.49 7.02
C THR A 350 10.06 16.85 7.30
N TRP A 351 9.26 17.93 7.31
CA TRP A 351 9.75 19.27 7.64
C TRP A 351 10.30 19.38 9.07
N ALA A 352 9.64 18.78 10.07
CA ALA A 352 10.06 18.85 11.47
C ALA A 352 11.39 18.13 11.71
N TYR A 353 11.53 16.87 11.25
CA TYR A 353 12.79 16.14 11.31
C TYR A 353 13.90 16.82 10.50
N MET A 354 13.60 17.36 9.32
CA MET A 354 14.60 18.13 8.55
C MET A 354 15.11 19.35 9.32
N ASN A 355 14.25 19.97 10.14
CA ASN A 355 14.64 21.07 11.03
C ASN A 355 15.38 20.63 12.30
N GLN A 356 15.26 19.35 12.70
CA GLN A 356 15.96 18.70 13.80
C GLN A 356 17.37 18.26 13.39
N LEU A 357 17.50 17.66 12.19
CA LEU A 357 18.77 17.13 11.67
C LEU A 357 19.63 18.19 10.99
N HIS A 358 19.03 19.16 10.29
CA HIS A 358 19.74 20.11 9.42
C HIS A 358 19.63 21.57 9.88
N LYS A 359 20.69 22.34 9.59
CA LYS A 359 20.89 23.70 10.14
C LYS A 359 20.24 24.81 9.32
N GLY A 360 19.88 24.55 8.07
CA GLY A 360 19.21 25.53 7.20
C GLY A 360 17.76 25.77 7.60
N LYS A 361 17.15 26.78 6.96
CA LYS A 361 15.70 26.93 6.99
C LYS A 361 15.11 25.95 5.98
N GLN A 362 14.31 25.01 6.45
CA GLN A 362 13.67 24.01 5.58
C GLN A 362 12.37 24.59 4.99
N PRO A 363 12.07 24.34 3.69
CA PRO A 363 10.85 24.80 3.05
C PRO A 363 9.64 23.93 3.41
N THR A 364 8.48 24.56 3.60
CA THR A 364 7.17 23.88 3.73
C THR A 364 6.45 23.76 2.39
N ASP A 365 6.73 24.71 1.49
CA ASP A 365 6.17 24.84 0.16
C ASP A 365 7.09 25.77 -0.67
N ASP A 366 6.85 25.80 -1.98
CA ASP A 366 7.58 26.65 -2.92
C ASP A 366 6.69 27.74 -3.60
N GLY A 367 5.52 28.00 -3.02
CA GLY A 367 4.42 28.77 -3.63
C GLY A 367 3.41 27.93 -4.43
N SER A 368 3.52 26.60 -4.43
CA SER A 368 2.56 25.67 -5.03
C SER A 368 2.25 24.47 -4.12
N VAL A 369 1.37 23.56 -4.54
CA VAL A 369 0.97 22.38 -3.74
C VAL A 369 2.19 21.49 -3.49
N THR A 370 2.41 21.13 -2.23
CA THR A 370 3.52 20.27 -1.80
C THR A 370 2.93 19.02 -1.16
N ASP A 371 3.24 17.87 -1.76
CA ASP A 371 2.72 16.55 -1.40
C ASP A 371 3.87 15.54 -1.25
N GLY A 372 3.57 14.27 -1.02
CA GLY A 372 4.60 13.24 -0.81
C GLY A 372 5.40 12.95 -2.07
N TYR A 373 4.74 12.90 -3.23
CA TYR A 373 5.38 12.70 -4.53
C TYR A 373 6.41 13.79 -4.85
N ARG A 374 6.09 15.06 -4.57
CA ARG A 374 6.84 16.21 -5.11
C ARG A 374 7.64 17.02 -4.07
N VAL A 375 7.62 16.67 -2.79
CA VAL A 375 8.37 17.43 -1.76
C VAL A 375 9.88 17.47 -2.02
N HIS A 376 10.46 16.47 -2.69
CA HIS A 376 11.87 16.50 -3.11
C HIS A 376 12.20 17.72 -4.00
N GLU A 377 11.33 18.08 -4.98
CA GLU A 377 11.54 19.27 -5.84
C GLU A 377 11.59 20.56 -5.02
N VAL A 378 10.75 20.66 -3.98
CA VAL A 378 10.65 21.84 -3.10
C VAL A 378 11.94 22.02 -2.30
N TYR A 379 12.57 20.92 -1.87
CA TYR A 379 13.87 20.94 -1.19
C TYR A 379 15.03 21.18 -2.17
N GLU A 380 15.04 20.54 -3.34
CA GLU A 380 16.07 20.72 -4.37
C GLU A 380 16.14 22.20 -4.83
N LYS A 381 14.99 22.84 -5.01
CA LYS A 381 14.86 24.27 -5.38
C LYS A 381 15.53 25.22 -4.38
N GLU A 382 15.54 24.88 -3.08
CA GLU A 382 16.23 25.64 -2.04
C GLU A 382 17.71 25.20 -1.82
N GLY A 383 18.14 24.14 -2.51
CA GLY A 383 19.52 23.66 -2.58
C GLY A 383 19.82 22.40 -1.78
N ALA A 384 18.86 21.50 -1.62
CA ALA A 384 19.11 20.12 -1.19
C ALA A 384 19.79 19.29 -2.31
N ASP A 385 20.54 18.26 -1.92
CA ASP A 385 21.04 17.23 -2.84
C ASP A 385 19.98 16.11 -2.97
N THR A 386 19.74 15.63 -4.20
CA THR A 386 18.85 14.50 -4.53
C THR A 386 19.65 13.23 -4.86
N THR A 387 19.08 12.04 -4.60
CA THR A 387 19.77 10.74 -4.79
C THR A 387 18.80 9.57 -4.96
N ASP A 388 19.26 8.53 -5.66
CA ASP A 388 18.58 7.22 -5.86
C ASP A 388 18.79 6.24 -4.68
N LYS A 389 19.63 6.61 -3.71
CA LYS A 389 20.06 5.73 -2.61
C LYS A 389 19.38 6.08 -1.28
N PRO A 390 18.72 5.12 -0.61
CA PRO A 390 18.21 5.30 0.74
C PRO A 390 19.37 5.64 1.66
N THR A 391 19.26 6.79 2.33
CA THR A 391 20.35 7.41 3.09
C THR A 391 19.81 7.91 4.43
N VAL A 392 20.37 7.42 5.54
CA VAL A 392 19.90 7.75 6.90
C VAL A 392 19.88 9.27 7.12
N GLY A 393 18.73 9.77 7.56
CA GLY A 393 18.47 11.20 7.78
C GLY A 393 18.05 11.97 6.53
N TYR A 394 18.03 11.37 5.35
CA TYR A 394 17.43 11.98 4.16
C TYR A 394 15.91 11.79 4.18
N GLY A 395 15.22 12.74 3.58
CA GLY A 395 13.81 12.64 3.26
C GLY A 395 13.61 11.75 2.04
N PHE A 396 12.38 11.28 1.82
CA PHE A 396 12.02 10.59 0.60
C PHE A 396 10.73 11.17 0.00
N SER A 397 10.65 11.15 -1.33
CA SER A 397 9.44 11.35 -2.11
C SER A 397 9.14 10.07 -2.85
N SER A 398 7.88 9.66 -2.88
CA SER A 398 7.47 8.40 -3.52
C SER A 398 6.13 8.48 -4.22
N SER A 399 6.06 7.83 -5.37
CA SER A 399 4.84 7.40 -6.05
C SER A 399 4.37 6.05 -5.53
N SER A 400 3.09 5.72 -5.73
CA SER A 400 2.61 4.36 -5.57
C SER A 400 3.30 3.42 -6.58
N PRO A 401 3.74 2.20 -6.18
CA PRO A 401 3.52 1.53 -4.90
C PRO A 401 4.60 1.81 -3.83
N TYR A 402 5.61 2.61 -4.15
CA TYR A 402 6.83 2.73 -3.34
C TYR A 402 6.61 3.41 -1.98
N ALA A 403 7.42 3.01 -1.00
CA ALA A 403 7.51 3.60 0.33
C ALA A 403 6.19 3.73 1.15
N GLY A 404 5.10 3.09 0.72
CA GLY A 404 3.78 3.20 1.36
C GLY A 404 2.84 4.25 0.75
N ALA A 405 3.14 4.75 -0.45
CA ALA A 405 2.23 5.61 -1.22
C ALA A 405 1.05 4.80 -1.81
N ALA A 406 -0.19 5.22 -1.50
CA ALA A 406 -1.39 4.56 -2.03
C ALA A 406 -1.87 5.09 -3.37
N ALA A 407 -1.46 6.30 -3.77
CA ALA A 407 -1.84 6.93 -5.03
C ALA A 407 -0.80 7.99 -5.45
N THR A 408 -0.70 8.26 -6.77
CA THR A 408 0.12 9.35 -7.33
C THR A 408 -0.71 10.21 -8.29
N PRO A 409 -0.83 11.54 -8.07
CA PRO A 409 -0.63 12.20 -6.78
C PRO A 409 -1.58 11.61 -5.71
N PRO A 410 -1.30 11.80 -4.41
CA PRO A 410 -0.34 12.74 -3.82
C PRO A 410 0.98 12.11 -3.36
N GLY A 411 1.18 10.81 -3.52
CA GLY A 411 2.39 10.11 -3.08
C GLY A 411 2.57 10.05 -1.56
N HIS A 412 3.77 9.66 -1.11
CA HIS A 412 4.14 9.64 0.31
C HIS A 412 5.55 10.16 0.59
N THR A 413 5.81 10.60 1.82
CA THR A 413 7.08 11.17 2.29
C THR A 413 7.33 10.88 3.76
N GLY A 414 8.58 11.01 4.19
CA GLY A 414 9.06 10.84 5.55
C GLY A 414 10.58 10.94 5.56
N LEU A 415 11.23 10.29 6.52
CA LEU A 415 12.69 10.14 6.54
C LEU A 415 13.13 8.68 6.53
N VAL A 416 14.32 8.42 5.98
CA VAL A 416 15.06 7.17 6.20
C VAL A 416 15.65 7.19 7.62
N ALA A 417 15.10 6.36 8.49
CA ALA A 417 15.49 6.25 9.90
C ALA A 417 16.68 5.30 10.12
N GLY A 418 16.93 4.37 9.19
CA GLY A 418 17.98 3.36 9.26
C GLY A 418 18.17 2.62 7.94
N VAL A 419 19.33 2.00 7.73
CA VAL A 419 19.62 1.13 6.58
C VAL A 419 20.14 -0.24 7.05
N MET A 420 20.01 -1.26 6.20
CA MET A 420 20.32 -2.65 6.53
C MET A 420 21.29 -3.29 5.52
N ASP A 421 22.04 -4.29 5.98
CA ASP A 421 23.12 -4.95 5.22
C ASP A 421 22.63 -5.69 3.96
N ASP A 422 21.37 -6.12 3.97
CA ASP A 422 20.69 -6.81 2.85
C ASP A 422 20.15 -5.85 1.76
N GLY A 423 20.38 -4.55 1.96
CA GLY A 423 19.89 -3.49 1.10
C GLY A 423 18.52 -2.93 1.47
N GLY A 424 17.82 -3.53 2.45
CA GLY A 424 16.59 -2.96 3.01
C GLY A 424 16.85 -1.69 3.83
N PHE A 425 15.79 -0.98 4.17
CA PHE A 425 15.88 0.23 4.99
C PHE A 425 14.58 0.50 5.76
N ILE A 426 14.69 1.38 6.75
CA ILE A 426 13.61 1.75 7.65
C ILE A 426 13.22 3.19 7.37
N LEU A 427 11.92 3.43 7.21
CA LEU A 427 11.31 4.74 7.08
C LEU A 427 10.61 5.14 8.39
N VAL A 428 10.49 6.44 8.62
CA VAL A 428 9.61 7.05 9.63
C VAL A 428 8.76 8.13 8.99
N SER A 429 7.44 8.12 9.25
CA SER A 429 6.50 9.10 8.68
C SER A 429 5.24 9.29 9.53
N TYR A 430 4.49 10.37 9.27
CA TYR A 430 3.15 10.64 9.81
C TYR A 430 2.07 10.25 8.80
N ASN A 431 0.81 10.33 9.23
CA ASN A 431 -0.37 10.06 8.40
C ASN A 431 -0.37 8.61 7.87
N LEU A 432 0.22 7.70 8.64
CA LEU A 432 0.25 6.27 8.36
C LEU A 432 -0.61 5.51 9.38
N PRO A 433 -1.07 4.31 9.03
CA PRO A 433 -1.73 3.40 9.96
C PRO A 433 -0.87 3.11 11.19
N PRO A 434 -1.42 2.98 12.42
CA PRO A 434 -2.81 3.17 12.81
C PRO A 434 -3.26 4.65 12.98
N GLU A 435 -2.33 5.60 12.86
CA GLU A 435 -2.44 7.00 13.30
C GLU A 435 -2.55 8.00 12.12
N PRO A 436 -3.73 8.15 11.50
CA PRO A 436 -3.94 9.09 10.41
C PRO A 436 -3.85 10.55 10.91
N ALA A 437 -3.61 11.48 9.99
CA ALA A 437 -3.70 12.89 10.29
C ALA A 437 -5.08 13.25 10.89
N PRO A 438 -5.15 14.11 11.93
CA PRO A 438 -4.09 15.01 12.40
C PRO A 438 -3.19 14.43 13.50
N SER A 439 -3.13 13.11 13.67
CA SER A 439 -2.18 12.49 14.60
C SER A 439 -0.73 12.83 14.22
N ARG A 440 0.11 12.91 15.24
CA ARG A 440 1.53 13.28 15.16
C ARG A 440 2.42 12.20 15.78
N GLU A 441 1.95 10.96 15.75
CA GLU A 441 2.70 9.79 16.18
C GLU A 441 3.67 9.34 15.07
N PRO A 442 4.99 9.24 15.32
CA PRO A 442 5.95 8.78 14.32
C PRO A 442 5.80 7.27 14.05
N ILE A 443 5.35 6.91 12.85
CA ILE A 443 5.15 5.52 12.43
C ILE A 443 6.36 5.02 11.64
N TYR A 444 6.88 3.86 12.03
CA TYR A 444 8.03 3.20 11.43
C TYR A 444 7.62 2.03 10.53
N SER A 445 8.30 1.93 9.38
CA SER A 445 8.08 0.88 8.37
C SER A 445 9.40 0.39 7.77
N TYR A 446 9.47 -0.89 7.41
CA TYR A 446 10.57 -1.50 6.65
C TYR A 446 10.21 -1.55 5.16
N VAL A 447 11.16 -1.15 4.31
CA VAL A 447 11.07 -1.19 2.85
C VAL A 447 12.02 -2.24 2.31
N ASP A 448 11.52 -3.11 1.43
CA ASP A 448 12.33 -4.16 0.81
C ASP A 448 13.17 -3.61 -0.36
N GLY A 449 14.30 -3.00 0.01
CA GLY A 449 15.32 -2.50 -0.91
C GLY A 449 14.84 -1.46 -1.92
N MET A 450 15.54 -1.36 -3.05
CA MET A 450 15.26 -0.37 -4.09
C MET A 450 15.27 -0.99 -5.49
N PRO A 451 14.28 -0.69 -6.35
CA PRO A 451 14.25 -1.13 -7.73
C PRO A 451 15.33 -0.41 -8.55
N LYS A 452 15.67 -0.94 -9.73
CA LYS A 452 16.75 -0.39 -10.59
C LYS A 452 16.32 0.82 -11.40
N ASP A 453 15.02 1.07 -11.43
CA ASP A 453 14.31 1.81 -12.46
C ASP A 453 13.18 2.69 -11.90
N ALA A 454 13.10 2.89 -10.57
CA ALA A 454 12.15 3.84 -9.97
C ALA A 454 12.31 5.27 -10.50
N GLY A 455 13.52 5.71 -10.86
CA GLY A 455 13.74 7.05 -11.40
C GLY A 455 13.17 8.15 -10.48
N ASP A 456 12.31 8.98 -11.03
CA ASP A 456 11.67 10.11 -10.33
C ASP A 456 10.47 9.67 -9.45
N ASP A 457 10.05 8.40 -9.52
CA ASP A 457 8.96 7.83 -8.73
C ASP A 457 9.39 7.39 -7.31
N PHE A 458 10.70 7.33 -7.02
CA PHE A 458 11.19 7.14 -5.63
C PHE A 458 12.55 7.82 -5.43
N VAL A 459 12.52 9.05 -4.92
CA VAL A 459 13.68 9.96 -4.80
C VAL A 459 13.98 10.25 -3.33
N PHE A 460 15.26 10.21 -2.93
CA PHE A 460 15.69 10.66 -1.61
C PHE A 460 16.35 12.05 -1.70
N PHE A 461 16.21 12.86 -0.66
CA PHE A 461 16.73 14.23 -0.65
C PHE A 461 17.28 14.65 0.72
N SER A 462 18.35 15.44 0.73
CA SER A 462 18.92 16.00 1.95
C SER A 462 18.04 17.12 2.53
N GLY A 463 18.20 17.43 3.81
CA GLY A 463 17.78 18.75 4.29
C GLY A 463 18.68 19.86 3.77
N ILE A 464 18.23 21.10 3.90
CA ILE A 464 19.00 22.30 3.56
C ILE A 464 20.11 22.48 4.59
N GLU A 465 21.35 22.27 4.17
CA GLU A 465 22.52 22.71 4.93
C GLU A 465 22.73 24.22 4.75
N GLY A 466 22.54 24.97 5.84
CA GLY A 466 22.53 26.44 5.83
C GLY A 466 23.73 27.03 5.08
N LYS A 467 23.45 27.81 4.02
CA LYS A 467 24.41 28.25 2.98
C LYS A 467 25.80 28.58 3.55
N LYS A 468 26.81 27.79 3.16
CA LYS A 468 28.23 28.11 3.38
C LYS A 468 28.67 29.32 2.53
N GLY A 469 28.27 30.51 3.00
CA GLY A 469 29.02 31.75 2.83
C GLY A 469 28.69 32.63 1.64
N VAL A 470 27.97 33.73 1.90
CA VAL A 470 28.29 35.05 1.32
C VAL A 470 28.23 36.09 2.43
N LYS A 471 29.39 36.70 2.72
CA LYS A 471 29.63 37.95 3.50
C LYS A 471 28.62 38.32 4.61
N GLY A 472 29.04 38.46 5.86
CA GLY A 472 30.20 39.29 6.20
C GLY A 472 29.95 40.79 5.99
N GLY A 473 28.73 41.27 6.25
CA GLY A 473 28.52 42.57 6.88
C GLY A 473 28.34 42.29 8.38
N GLY A 474 29.28 42.62 9.26
CA GLY A 474 30.06 43.83 9.27
C GLY A 474 29.41 44.74 10.30
N ASP A 475 29.78 44.54 11.57
CA ASP A 475 29.28 45.34 12.68
C ASP A 475 29.41 46.83 12.34
N GLU A 476 28.32 47.58 12.46
CA GLU A 476 28.40 49.04 12.58
C GLU A 476 29.09 49.37 13.92
N LYS A 477 30.42 49.34 13.88
CA LYS A 477 31.22 50.06 14.86
C LYS A 477 30.83 51.53 14.77
N LYS A 478 30.13 51.98 15.81
CA LYS A 478 30.09 53.39 16.20
C LYS A 478 31.53 53.88 16.37
N GLU A 479 32.11 54.48 15.33
CA GLU A 479 33.18 55.43 15.56
C GLU A 479 32.60 56.63 16.31
N LYS A 480 33.31 57.06 17.35
CA LYS A 480 33.02 58.31 18.04
C LYS A 480 33.57 59.43 17.18
N ASP A 481 32.77 60.47 17.00
CA ASP A 481 33.29 61.77 16.59
C ASP A 481 34.25 62.29 17.67
N ASP A 482 35.53 62.42 17.31
CA ASP A 482 36.52 63.23 18.02
C ASP A 482 37.14 64.22 17.00
N LYS A 483 36.46 65.36 16.80
CA LYS A 483 37.07 66.63 16.36
C LYS A 483 36.16 67.85 16.51
#